data_AF-A0A8T5KHA1-F1
#
_entry.id   AF-A0A8T5KHA1-F1
#
_cell.length_a   1.000
_cell.length_b   1.000
_cell.length_c   1.000
_cell.angle_alpha   90.00
_cell.angle_beta   90.00
_cell.angle_gamma   90.00
#
_symmetry.space_group_name_H-M   'P 1'
#
loop_
_entity.id
_entity.type
_entity.pdbx_description
1 polymer ?
#
loop_
_entity_poly.entity_id
_entity_poly.type
_entity_poly.pdbx_seq_one_letter_code
_entity_poly.pdbx_strand_id
1 'polypeptide(L)'
;MKEEAWDTSMLEQYLTQVGGTLPDGLHDQIIAQGKAIVPALLEIFTDEDLQMADDPEGWAPIHAVDLLVELRAEEAIPSMVEWVTVLDLMSLLFGKLVFGLKEFGKAVVEPALKAYYEDDDPVAQGVLLEILSGQEHRDKQIFELLIAQLDYDVMPGANNLADYGDPRALEALHRAFNQYQFSCGPDYTMAGQEVIELRDAIEALGDELTPKEEQKFDDVLVQKEMLRKRMEGTSSERTPGEGIPVRRAVKAGRNDPCWCGSGKKYKKCHLEADRAASN
;
A
#
# COMPACT_ATOMS: atom_id res chain seq x y z
N MET A 1 8.66 39.69 19.84
CA MET A 1 7.32 39.09 19.96
C MET A 1 7.51 37.80 20.73
N LYS A 2 6.70 37.50 21.75
CA LYS A 2 6.75 36.20 22.39
C LYS A 2 6.24 35.19 21.36
N GLU A 3 7.02 34.17 21.05
CA GLU A 3 6.54 33.00 20.30
C GLU A 3 5.39 32.41 21.12
N GLU A 4 4.19 32.47 20.54
CA GLU A 4 3.00 31.84 21.11
C GLU A 4 3.17 30.33 20.93
N ALA A 5 3.04 29.57 22.02
CA ALA A 5 3.17 28.12 21.94
C ALA A 5 1.99 27.57 21.13
N TRP A 6 2.30 26.83 20.07
CA TRP A 6 1.29 26.20 19.23
C TRP A 6 0.65 25.04 19.99
N ASP A 7 -0.68 25.05 20.11
CA ASP A 7 -1.47 23.94 20.64
C ASP A 7 -2.24 23.22 19.52
N THR A 8 -2.85 22.06 19.83
CA THR A 8 -3.58 21.25 18.84
C THR A 8 -4.68 22.05 18.16
N SER A 9 -5.47 22.82 18.91
CA SER A 9 -6.61 23.56 18.35
C SER A 9 -6.14 24.62 17.35
N MET A 10 -5.06 25.34 17.65
CA MET A 10 -4.48 26.31 16.74
C MET A 10 -3.93 25.63 15.48
N LEU A 11 -3.18 24.53 15.65
CA LEU A 11 -2.58 23.81 14.54
C LEU A 11 -3.64 23.20 13.61
N GLU A 12 -4.65 22.55 14.16
CA GLU A 12 -5.78 22.00 13.42
C GLU A 12 -6.51 23.09 12.63
N GLN A 13 -6.79 24.24 13.26
CA GLN A 13 -7.43 25.36 12.59
C GLN A 13 -6.65 25.83 11.35
N TYR A 14 -5.31 25.87 11.42
CA TYR A 14 -4.48 26.25 10.29
C TYR A 14 -4.40 25.14 9.23
N LEU A 15 -4.18 23.89 9.65
CA LEU A 15 -3.99 22.76 8.75
C LEU A 15 -5.26 22.37 8.00
N THR A 16 -6.44 22.54 8.60
CA THR A 16 -7.74 22.26 7.96
C THR A 16 -8.15 23.32 6.94
N GLN A 17 -7.53 24.51 6.97
CA GLN A 17 -7.80 25.58 6.01
C GLN A 17 -6.86 25.57 4.81
N VAL A 18 -5.79 24.78 4.85
CA VAL A 18 -4.88 24.62 3.72
C VAL A 18 -5.29 23.38 2.93
N GLY A 19 -5.41 23.53 1.61
CA GLY A 19 -5.60 22.39 0.72
C GLY A 19 -4.31 21.56 0.59
N GLY A 20 -4.12 20.93 -0.57
CA GLY A 20 -2.98 20.04 -0.81
C GLY A 20 -1.58 20.64 -0.81
N THR A 21 -1.39 21.89 -0.39
CA THR A 21 -0.07 22.53 -0.29
C THR A 21 0.00 23.38 0.96
N LEU A 22 0.91 23.02 1.86
CA LEU A 22 1.21 23.79 3.06
C LEU A 22 2.06 25.03 2.68
N PRO A 23 1.63 26.27 2.96
CA PRO A 23 2.42 27.46 2.63
C PRO A 23 3.75 27.50 3.38
N ASP A 24 4.85 27.82 2.69
CA ASP A 24 6.22 27.85 3.25
C ASP A 24 6.31 28.64 4.57
N GLY A 25 5.66 29.81 4.64
CA GLY A 25 5.69 30.64 5.84
C GLY A 25 4.97 30.02 7.05
N LEU A 26 3.97 29.17 6.82
CA LEU A 26 3.27 28.42 7.87
C LEU A 26 4.10 27.19 8.26
N HIS A 27 4.62 26.47 7.26
CA HIS A 27 5.55 25.36 7.44
C HIS A 27 6.72 25.74 8.35
N ASP A 28 7.44 26.82 8.03
CA ASP A 28 8.61 27.28 8.79
C ASP A 28 8.26 27.63 10.24
N GLN A 29 7.07 28.19 10.49
CA GLN A 29 6.60 28.50 11.85
C GLN A 29 6.33 27.25 12.68
N ILE A 30 5.77 26.21 12.05
CA ILE A 30 5.48 24.93 12.70
C ILE A 30 6.79 24.18 12.98
N ILE A 31 7.68 24.06 12.00
CA ILE A 31 8.98 23.40 12.17
C ILE A 31 9.85 24.11 13.22
N ALA A 32 9.78 25.43 13.33
CA ALA A 32 10.49 26.20 14.36
C ALA A 32 10.08 25.82 15.80
N GLN A 33 8.90 25.24 16.02
CA GLN A 33 8.50 24.70 17.33
C GLN A 33 9.29 23.43 17.72
N GLY A 34 9.92 22.78 16.75
CA GLY A 34 10.70 21.56 16.94
C GLY A 34 9.86 20.44 17.56
N LYS A 35 10.45 19.69 18.49
CA LYS A 35 9.78 18.54 19.13
C LYS A 35 8.57 18.90 20.00
N ALA A 36 8.41 20.16 20.38
CA ALA A 36 7.29 20.59 21.23
C ALA A 36 5.92 20.45 20.52
N ILE A 37 5.90 20.49 19.18
CA ILE A 37 4.66 20.39 18.40
C ILE A 37 4.22 18.96 18.09
N VAL A 38 5.09 17.97 18.33
CA VAL A 38 4.84 16.56 18.00
C VAL A 38 3.55 16.00 18.61
N PRO A 39 3.19 16.27 19.89
CA PRO A 39 1.93 15.77 20.45
C PRO A 39 0.69 16.28 19.71
N ALA A 40 0.69 17.56 19.30
CA ALA A 40 -0.43 18.15 18.56
C ALA A 40 -0.54 17.59 17.14
N LEU A 41 0.60 17.39 16.45
CA LEU A 41 0.63 16.75 15.14
C LEU A 41 0.13 15.30 15.21
N LEU A 42 0.49 14.58 16.27
CA LEU A 42 0.00 13.23 16.51
C LEU A 42 -1.52 13.20 16.72
N GLU A 43 -2.05 14.12 17.52
CA GLU A 43 -3.49 14.23 17.74
C GLU A 43 -4.24 14.43 16.41
N ILE A 44 -3.80 15.38 15.58
CA ILE A 44 -4.37 15.64 14.25
C ILE A 44 -4.25 14.42 13.32
N PHE A 45 -3.08 13.79 13.28
CA PHE A 45 -2.84 12.60 12.46
C PHE A 45 -3.77 11.45 12.85
N THR A 46 -3.95 11.19 14.15
CA THR A 46 -4.75 10.08 14.66
C THR A 46 -6.25 10.35 14.72
N ASP A 47 -6.70 11.56 14.38
CA ASP A 47 -8.11 11.92 14.40
C ASP A 47 -8.88 11.25 13.24
N GLU A 48 -9.77 10.33 13.58
CA GLU A 48 -10.58 9.57 12.61
C GLU A 48 -11.53 10.46 11.78
N ASP A 49 -12.05 11.54 12.36
CA ASP A 49 -12.98 12.42 11.67
C ASP A 49 -12.23 13.24 10.61
N LEU A 50 -11.03 13.74 10.93
CA LEU A 50 -10.15 14.42 9.98
C LEU A 50 -9.65 13.49 8.87
N GLN A 51 -9.29 12.24 9.18
CA GLN A 51 -8.86 11.26 8.16
C GLN A 51 -9.96 10.92 7.16
N MET A 52 -11.24 11.03 7.57
CA MET A 52 -12.40 10.73 6.73
C MET A 52 -13.01 11.98 6.08
N ALA A 53 -12.46 13.16 6.38
CA ALA A 53 -12.97 14.42 5.86
C ALA A 53 -12.60 14.63 4.38
N ASP A 54 -13.44 15.40 3.68
CA ASP A 54 -13.17 15.84 2.32
C ASP A 54 -12.18 17.03 2.32
N ASP A 55 -11.80 17.49 1.13
CA ASP A 55 -11.05 18.74 0.96
C ASP A 55 -11.86 19.97 1.45
N PRO A 56 -11.26 20.90 2.22
CA PRO A 56 -9.83 20.96 2.60
C PRO A 56 -9.44 20.20 3.87
N GLU A 57 -10.37 19.86 4.76
CA GLU A 57 -10.05 19.34 6.10
C GLU A 57 -9.24 18.04 6.09
N GLY A 58 -9.49 17.16 5.11
CA GLY A 58 -8.79 15.88 4.95
C GLY A 58 -7.29 16.01 4.65
N TRP A 59 -6.79 17.21 4.33
CA TRP A 59 -5.36 17.45 4.17
C TRP A 59 -4.61 17.60 5.49
N ALA A 60 -5.29 17.94 6.58
CA ALA A 60 -4.65 18.14 7.88
C ALA A 60 -3.84 16.92 8.36
N PRO A 61 -4.36 15.67 8.36
CA PRO A 61 -3.58 14.50 8.76
C PRO A 61 -2.43 14.19 7.78
N ILE A 62 -2.57 14.53 6.50
CA ILE A 62 -1.50 14.36 5.50
C ILE A 62 -0.33 15.31 5.80
N HIS A 63 -0.62 16.59 6.03
CA HIS A 63 0.40 17.57 6.41
C HIS A 63 1.02 17.22 7.76
N ALA A 64 0.23 16.70 8.70
CA ALA A 64 0.75 16.27 10.00
C ALA A 64 1.79 15.16 9.86
N VAL A 65 1.57 14.17 8.99
CA VAL A 65 2.55 13.12 8.68
C VAL A 65 3.84 13.70 8.07
N ASP A 66 3.74 14.56 7.06
CA ASP A 66 4.91 15.18 6.42
C ASP A 66 5.76 15.94 7.45
N LEU A 67 5.13 16.72 8.33
CA LEU A 67 5.79 17.48 9.40
C LEU A 67 6.42 16.56 10.48
N LEU A 68 5.75 15.47 10.87
CA LEU A 68 6.29 14.50 11.83
C LEU A 68 7.55 13.82 11.29
N VAL A 69 7.57 13.49 9.99
CA VAL A 69 8.73 12.92 9.29
C VAL A 69 9.88 13.93 9.25
N GLU A 70 9.62 15.18 8.87
CA GLU A 70 10.64 16.24 8.82
C GLU A 70 11.26 16.52 10.21
N LEU A 71 10.42 16.52 11.25
CA LEU A 71 10.86 16.65 12.64
C LEU A 71 11.55 15.40 13.19
N ARG A 72 11.66 14.31 12.41
CA ARG A 72 12.20 13.01 12.82
C ARG A 72 11.56 12.50 14.11
N ALA A 73 10.24 12.65 14.25
CA ALA A 73 9.46 12.28 15.42
C ALA A 73 9.34 10.75 15.60
N GLU A 74 10.39 10.11 16.11
CA GLU A 74 10.40 8.65 16.34
C GLU A 74 9.26 8.18 17.26
N GLU A 75 8.80 9.04 18.16
CA GLU A 75 7.65 8.77 19.04
C GLU A 75 6.34 8.57 18.27
N ALA A 76 6.26 9.02 17.01
CA ALA A 76 5.11 8.84 16.15
C ALA A 76 5.09 7.49 15.40
N ILE A 77 6.23 6.80 15.33
CA ILE A 77 6.37 5.56 14.56
C ILE A 77 5.33 4.50 14.98
N PRO A 78 5.09 4.23 16.28
CA PRO A 78 4.10 3.21 16.66
C PRO A 78 2.71 3.49 16.12
N SER A 79 2.24 4.74 16.20
CA SER A 79 0.93 5.13 15.67
C SER A 79 0.91 5.10 14.13
N MET A 80 1.98 5.53 13.48
CA MET A 80 2.09 5.44 12.01
C MET A 80 2.05 3.99 11.52
N VAL A 81 2.73 3.08 12.21
CA VAL A 81 2.71 1.63 11.92
C VAL A 81 1.33 1.03 12.17
N GLU A 82 0.63 1.43 13.23
CA GLU A 82 -0.74 0.99 13.50
C GLU A 82 -1.71 1.45 12.40
N TRP A 83 -1.62 2.70 11.96
CA TRP A 83 -2.55 3.25 10.97
C TRP A 83 -2.27 2.76 9.55
N VAL A 84 -1.01 2.60 9.16
CA VAL A 84 -0.67 2.16 7.79
C VAL A 84 -1.19 0.76 7.49
N THR A 85 -1.39 -0.09 8.50
CA THR A 85 -1.92 -1.46 8.32
C THR A 85 -3.45 -1.52 8.24
N VAL A 86 -4.17 -0.46 8.61
CA VAL A 86 -5.64 -0.47 8.65
C VAL A 86 -6.30 0.51 7.67
N LEU A 87 -5.54 1.46 7.13
CA LEU A 87 -6.01 2.44 6.17
C LEU A 87 -6.39 1.81 4.82
N ASP A 88 -7.24 2.51 4.07
CA ASP A 88 -7.52 2.15 2.68
C ASP A 88 -6.26 2.36 1.82
N LEU A 89 -5.83 1.31 1.10
CA LEU A 89 -4.62 1.33 0.28
C LEU A 89 -4.65 2.42 -0.80
N MET A 90 -5.84 2.85 -1.20
CA MET A 90 -6.04 3.91 -2.21
C MET A 90 -6.08 5.32 -1.61
N SER A 91 -6.02 5.46 -0.29
CA SER A 91 -6.02 6.77 0.37
C SER A 91 -4.67 7.48 0.20
N LEU A 92 -4.70 8.81 0.08
CA LEU A 92 -3.48 9.61 0.02
C LEU A 92 -2.64 9.49 1.29
N LEU A 93 -3.31 9.38 2.45
CA LEU A 93 -2.65 9.22 3.74
C LEU A 93 -1.89 7.89 3.83
N PHE A 94 -2.44 6.79 3.30
CA PHE A 94 -1.75 5.51 3.24
C PHE A 94 -0.41 5.64 2.50
N GLY A 95 -0.43 6.20 1.28
CA GLY A 95 0.80 6.41 0.51
C GLY A 95 1.81 7.28 1.26
N LYS A 96 1.33 8.34 1.90
CA LYS A 96 2.17 9.23 2.72
C LYS A 96 2.83 8.51 3.90
N LEU A 97 2.11 7.62 4.59
CA LEU A 97 2.67 6.82 5.68
C LEU A 97 3.71 5.82 5.18
N VAL A 98 3.48 5.12 4.08
CA VAL A 98 4.46 4.16 3.53
C VAL A 98 5.79 4.85 3.24
N PHE A 99 5.77 5.99 2.55
CA PHE A 99 7.00 6.75 2.26
C PHE A 99 7.59 7.39 3.51
N GLY A 100 6.76 8.00 4.37
CA GLY A 100 7.21 8.65 5.59
C GLY A 100 7.86 7.69 6.58
N LEU A 101 7.31 6.49 6.74
CA LEU A 101 7.87 5.43 7.59
C LEU A 101 9.25 4.97 7.09
N LYS A 102 9.47 4.92 5.76
CA LYS A 102 10.78 4.57 5.19
C LYS A 102 11.85 5.59 5.56
N GLU A 103 11.50 6.88 5.61
CA GLU A 103 12.41 7.97 5.95
C GLU A 103 12.95 7.90 7.38
N PHE A 104 12.27 7.23 8.32
CA PHE A 104 12.77 7.06 9.70
C PHE A 104 13.99 6.11 9.80
N GLY A 105 14.34 5.40 8.73
CA GLY A 105 15.49 4.51 8.72
C GLY A 105 15.36 3.42 9.79
N LYS A 106 16.49 3.08 10.43
CA LYS A 106 16.56 2.01 11.44
C LYS A 106 15.52 2.11 12.57
N ALA A 107 15.02 3.30 12.89
CA ALA A 107 14.02 3.49 13.95
C ALA A 107 12.69 2.78 13.65
N VAL A 108 12.34 2.55 12.37
CA VAL A 108 11.10 1.87 11.99
C VAL A 108 11.17 0.35 12.11
N VAL A 109 12.38 -0.22 12.12
CA VAL A 109 12.59 -1.67 11.94
C VAL A 109 11.95 -2.49 13.06
N GLU A 110 12.21 -2.15 14.32
CA GLU A 110 11.65 -2.91 15.45
C GLU A 110 10.13 -2.77 15.57
N PRO A 111 9.54 -1.55 15.50
CA PRO A 111 8.10 -1.39 15.51
C PRO A 111 7.39 -2.11 14.36
N ALA A 112 7.92 -2.04 13.14
CA ALA A 112 7.32 -2.69 11.98
C ALA A 112 7.43 -4.23 12.05
N LEU A 113 8.58 -4.77 12.49
CA LEU A 113 8.72 -6.21 12.71
C LEU A 113 7.80 -6.70 13.81
N LYS A 114 7.65 -5.94 14.89
CA LYS A 114 6.71 -6.28 15.97
C LYS A 114 5.27 -6.35 15.43
N ALA A 115 4.83 -5.34 14.70
CA ALA A 115 3.50 -5.32 14.09
C ALA A 115 3.30 -6.49 13.11
N TYR A 116 4.33 -6.86 12.35
CA TYR A 116 4.28 -7.98 11.40
C TYR A 116 3.95 -9.31 12.07
N TYR A 117 4.50 -9.56 13.27
CA TYR A 117 4.24 -10.79 14.03
C TYR A 117 2.98 -10.74 14.89
N GLU A 118 2.44 -9.56 15.17
CA GLU A 118 1.19 -9.39 15.92
C GLU A 118 -0.05 -9.45 15.01
N ASP A 119 0.12 -9.19 13.72
CA ASP A 119 -0.94 -9.26 12.71
C ASP A 119 -0.89 -10.57 11.90
N ASP A 120 -2.07 -11.13 11.61
CA ASP A 120 -2.26 -12.33 10.78
C ASP A 120 -2.82 -11.97 9.38
N ASP A 121 -3.10 -10.69 9.09
CA ASP A 121 -3.60 -10.22 7.80
C ASP A 121 -2.47 -10.14 6.76
N PRO A 122 -2.52 -10.95 5.68
CA PRO A 122 -1.48 -10.94 4.65
C PRO A 122 -1.30 -9.58 3.96
N VAL A 123 -2.36 -8.77 3.89
CA VAL A 123 -2.29 -7.43 3.28
C VAL A 123 -1.46 -6.50 4.17
N ALA A 124 -1.81 -6.40 5.45
CA ALA A 124 -1.03 -5.63 6.43
C ALA A 124 0.43 -6.08 6.49
N GLN A 125 0.67 -7.40 6.53
CA GLN A 125 2.01 -7.97 6.50
C GLN A 125 2.79 -7.58 5.23
N GLY A 126 2.14 -7.56 4.07
CA GLY A 126 2.75 -7.12 2.81
C GLY A 126 3.20 -5.66 2.85
N VAL A 127 2.39 -4.77 3.41
CA VAL A 127 2.72 -3.34 3.60
C VAL A 127 3.92 -3.16 4.54
N LEU A 128 3.96 -3.92 5.64
CA LEU A 128 5.08 -3.85 6.57
C LEU A 128 6.39 -4.33 5.92
N LEU A 129 6.33 -5.38 5.09
CA LEU A 129 7.49 -5.83 4.33
C LEU A 129 7.95 -4.81 3.28
N GLU A 130 7.02 -4.08 2.65
CA GLU A 130 7.35 -2.97 1.75
C GLU A 130 8.10 -1.85 2.49
N ILE A 131 7.71 -1.52 3.72
CA ILE A 131 8.42 -0.51 4.54
C ILE A 131 9.80 -1.01 4.95
N LEU A 132 9.89 -2.28 5.38
CA LEU A 132 11.13 -2.91 5.85
C LEU A 132 12.13 -3.15 4.72
N SER A 133 11.69 -3.42 3.49
CA SER A 133 12.56 -3.61 2.33
C SER A 133 13.33 -2.34 1.96
N GLY A 134 12.72 -1.18 2.12
CA GLY A 134 13.34 0.13 1.84
C GLY A 134 14.40 0.59 2.85
N GLN A 135 14.74 -0.22 3.85
CA GLN A 135 15.69 0.14 4.89
C GLN A 135 17.13 -0.17 4.48
N GLU A 136 18.05 0.78 4.65
CA GLU A 136 19.47 0.58 4.32
C GLU A 136 20.14 -0.52 5.17
N HIS A 137 19.61 -0.79 6.36
CA HIS A 137 20.17 -1.80 7.25
C HIS A 137 19.72 -3.21 6.85
N ARG A 138 20.67 -3.97 6.30
CA ARG A 138 20.44 -5.36 5.91
C ARG A 138 20.36 -6.27 7.12
N ASP A 139 19.14 -6.54 7.57
CA ASP A 139 18.82 -7.50 8.62
C ASP A 139 18.54 -8.90 8.04
N LYS A 140 19.10 -9.93 8.68
CA LYS A 140 18.92 -11.32 8.24
C LYS A 140 17.44 -11.75 8.30
N GLN A 141 16.72 -11.33 9.32
CA GLN A 141 15.31 -11.67 9.54
C GLN A 141 14.43 -11.06 8.45
N ILE A 142 14.63 -9.78 8.12
CA ILE A 142 13.91 -9.11 7.02
C ILE A 142 14.17 -9.86 5.71
N PHE A 143 15.43 -10.19 5.41
CA PHE A 143 15.75 -10.96 4.20
C PHE A 143 15.01 -12.31 4.13
N GLU A 144 14.96 -13.07 5.23
CA GLU A 144 14.23 -14.35 5.28
C GLU A 144 12.72 -14.16 5.05
N LEU A 145 12.12 -13.08 5.58
CA LEU A 145 10.72 -12.74 5.34
C LEU A 145 10.45 -12.36 3.88
N LEU A 146 11.35 -11.60 3.25
CA LEU A 146 11.21 -11.22 1.83
C LEU A 146 11.34 -12.43 0.89
N ILE A 147 12.23 -13.39 1.21
CA ILE A 147 12.29 -14.66 0.48
C ILE A 147 10.99 -15.45 0.64
N ALA A 148 10.44 -15.52 1.86
CA ALA A 148 9.15 -16.17 2.08
C ALA A 148 8.00 -15.47 1.35
N GLN A 149 8.04 -14.14 1.24
CA GLN A 149 7.08 -13.37 0.47
C GLN A 149 7.16 -13.71 -1.03
N LEU A 150 8.36 -13.80 -1.61
CA LEU A 150 8.56 -14.21 -3.01
C LEU A 150 7.94 -15.58 -3.32
N ASP A 151 8.05 -16.53 -2.39
CA ASP A 151 7.46 -17.87 -2.54
C ASP A 151 5.92 -17.86 -2.47
N TYR A 152 5.33 -16.89 -1.76
CA TYR A 152 3.88 -16.75 -1.58
C TYR A 152 3.23 -15.89 -2.68
N ASP A 153 3.79 -14.71 -2.93
CA ASP A 153 3.35 -13.75 -3.92
C ASP A 153 4.57 -13.13 -4.63
N VAL A 154 4.74 -13.54 -5.88
CA VAL A 154 5.93 -13.25 -6.68
C VAL A 154 6.11 -11.75 -6.90
N MET A 155 5.01 -11.02 -7.12
CA MET A 155 5.05 -9.61 -7.53
C MET A 155 5.61 -8.70 -6.41
N PRO A 156 5.00 -8.59 -5.22
CA PRO A 156 5.57 -7.81 -4.12
C PRO A 156 6.89 -8.41 -3.62
N GLY A 157 7.06 -9.74 -3.67
CA GLY A 157 8.31 -10.37 -3.24
C GLY A 157 9.51 -9.98 -4.11
N ALA A 158 9.37 -9.97 -5.44
CA ALA A 158 10.42 -9.54 -6.35
C ALA A 158 10.78 -8.07 -6.13
N ASN A 159 9.77 -7.20 -6.04
CA ASN A 159 9.96 -5.76 -5.89
C ASN A 159 10.64 -5.42 -4.56
N ASN A 160 10.18 -6.02 -3.47
CA ASN A 160 10.79 -5.81 -2.16
C ASN A 160 12.23 -6.36 -2.09
N LEU A 161 12.54 -7.48 -2.75
CA LEU A 161 13.92 -7.98 -2.80
C LEU A 161 14.84 -7.06 -3.62
N ALA A 162 14.31 -6.45 -4.70
CA ALA A 162 15.03 -5.46 -5.48
C ALA A 162 15.34 -4.21 -4.64
N ASP A 163 14.33 -3.65 -3.97
CA ASP A 163 14.46 -2.49 -3.08
C ASP A 163 15.44 -2.77 -1.93
N TYR A 164 15.38 -3.98 -1.37
CA TYR A 164 16.30 -4.41 -0.30
C TYR A 164 17.76 -4.53 -0.76
N GLY A 165 17.99 -4.79 -2.06
CA GLY A 165 19.29 -4.62 -2.69
C GLY A 165 20.34 -5.67 -2.31
N ASP A 166 19.96 -6.83 -1.77
CA ASP A 166 20.90 -7.90 -1.37
C ASP A 166 21.04 -8.99 -2.47
N PRO A 167 22.21 -9.11 -3.13
CA PRO A 167 22.42 -10.07 -4.22
C PRO A 167 22.25 -11.54 -3.82
N ARG A 168 22.20 -11.86 -2.52
CA ARG A 168 21.84 -13.22 -2.07
C ARG A 168 20.45 -13.65 -2.54
N ALA A 169 19.58 -12.70 -2.90
CA ALA A 169 18.26 -12.97 -3.47
C ALA A 169 18.29 -13.51 -4.89
N LEU A 170 19.38 -13.31 -5.65
CA LEU A 170 19.46 -13.65 -7.08
C LEU A 170 19.11 -15.12 -7.35
N GLU A 171 19.61 -16.05 -6.54
CA GLU A 171 19.30 -17.48 -6.72
C GLU A 171 17.79 -17.74 -6.55
N ALA A 172 17.13 -17.07 -5.61
CA ALA A 172 15.69 -17.21 -5.40
C ALA A 172 14.89 -16.59 -6.55
N LEU A 173 15.29 -15.41 -7.02
CA LEU A 173 14.65 -14.72 -8.14
C LEU A 173 14.76 -15.55 -9.44
N HIS A 174 15.94 -16.08 -9.77
CA HIS A 174 16.10 -16.99 -10.91
C HIS A 174 15.26 -18.25 -10.76
N ARG A 175 15.18 -18.84 -9.55
CA ARG A 175 14.30 -20.01 -9.32
C ARG A 175 12.83 -19.65 -9.55
N ALA A 176 12.35 -18.54 -9.00
CA ALA A 176 10.97 -18.07 -9.19
C ALA A 176 10.69 -17.79 -10.68
N PHE A 177 11.61 -17.11 -11.37
CA PHE A 177 11.54 -16.87 -12.81
C PHE A 177 11.42 -18.18 -13.60
N ASN A 178 12.26 -19.16 -13.31
CA ASN A 178 12.23 -20.45 -14.01
C ASN A 178 10.96 -21.26 -13.71
N GLN A 179 10.40 -21.15 -12.50
CA GLN A 179 9.17 -21.85 -12.10
C GLN A 179 7.89 -21.18 -12.61
N TYR A 180 7.93 -19.89 -12.93
CA TYR A 180 6.77 -19.15 -13.41
C TYR A 180 6.08 -19.87 -14.60
N GLN A 181 4.77 -19.91 -14.58
CA GLN A 181 3.96 -20.40 -15.69
C GLN A 181 2.95 -19.33 -16.07
N PHE A 182 2.93 -18.99 -17.36
CA PHE A 182 1.94 -18.06 -17.86
C PHE A 182 0.54 -18.63 -17.65
N SER A 183 -0.28 -17.88 -16.93
CA SER A 183 -1.67 -18.23 -16.70
C SER A 183 -2.55 -17.01 -16.94
N CYS A 184 -3.74 -17.24 -17.49
CA CYS A 184 -4.73 -16.19 -17.74
C CYS A 184 -6.11 -16.69 -17.34
N GLY A 185 -6.90 -15.83 -16.70
CA GLY A 185 -8.25 -16.15 -16.24
C GLY A 185 -9.06 -14.89 -15.94
N PRO A 186 -10.38 -15.01 -15.74
CA PRO A 186 -11.23 -13.86 -15.39
C PRO A 186 -10.78 -13.15 -14.11
N ASP A 187 -10.14 -13.88 -13.21
CA ASP A 187 -9.60 -13.36 -11.94
C ASP A 187 -8.12 -12.95 -12.06
N TYR A 188 -7.51 -13.06 -13.24
CA TYR A 188 -6.07 -12.86 -13.48
C TYR A 188 -5.84 -11.82 -14.59
N THR A 189 -5.97 -10.54 -14.21
CA THR A 189 -5.86 -9.39 -15.13
C THR A 189 -4.41 -8.98 -15.41
N MET A 190 -3.46 -9.42 -14.57
CA MET A 190 -2.03 -9.06 -14.66
C MET A 190 -1.16 -10.18 -15.23
N ALA A 191 -1.72 -11.04 -16.09
CA ALA A 191 -0.99 -12.15 -16.70
C ALA A 191 0.34 -11.69 -17.34
N GLY A 192 1.44 -12.30 -16.90
CA GLY A 192 2.78 -11.99 -17.39
C GLY A 192 3.38 -10.73 -16.77
N GLN A 193 2.80 -10.13 -15.73
CA GLN A 193 3.46 -9.05 -14.99
C GLN A 193 4.56 -9.59 -14.09
N GLU A 194 4.38 -10.79 -13.53
CA GLU A 194 5.31 -11.36 -12.56
C GLU A 194 6.70 -11.60 -13.15
N VAL A 195 6.78 -12.01 -14.43
CA VAL A 195 8.08 -12.20 -15.11
C VAL A 195 8.80 -10.88 -15.40
N ILE A 196 8.04 -9.78 -15.49
CA ILE A 196 8.60 -8.44 -15.68
C ILE A 196 9.22 -7.99 -14.37
N GLU A 197 8.46 -8.05 -13.28
CA GLU A 197 9.01 -7.70 -11.94
C GLU A 197 10.21 -8.58 -11.57
N LEU A 198 10.17 -9.88 -11.86
CA LEU A 198 11.30 -10.77 -11.61
C LEU A 198 12.54 -10.40 -12.42
N ARG A 199 12.37 -10.05 -13.71
CA ARG A 199 13.47 -9.57 -14.55
C ARG A 199 14.03 -8.27 -13.98
N ASP A 200 13.16 -7.30 -13.70
CA ASP A 200 13.55 -5.98 -13.19
C ASP A 200 14.30 -6.12 -11.86
N ALA A 201 13.87 -7.03 -10.98
CA ALA A 201 14.57 -7.33 -9.72
C ALA A 201 15.95 -7.97 -9.93
N ILE A 202 16.09 -8.91 -10.87
CA ILE A 202 17.38 -9.53 -11.22
C ILE A 202 18.35 -8.47 -11.75
N GLU A 203 17.89 -7.62 -12.68
CA GLU A 203 18.67 -6.53 -13.26
C GLU A 203 19.05 -5.48 -12.19
N ALA A 204 18.12 -5.11 -11.30
CA ALA A 204 18.37 -4.18 -10.20
C ALA A 204 19.44 -4.66 -9.22
N LEU A 205 19.55 -5.98 -9.02
CA LEU A 205 20.58 -6.61 -8.19
C LEU A 205 21.91 -6.86 -8.94
N GLY A 206 21.99 -6.44 -10.21
CA GLY A 206 23.22 -6.45 -11.01
C GLY A 206 23.53 -7.78 -11.69
N ASP A 207 22.54 -8.64 -11.90
CA ASP A 207 22.66 -9.85 -12.70
C ASP A 207 21.84 -9.72 -14.00
N GLU A 208 22.00 -10.68 -14.90
CA GLU A 208 21.29 -10.72 -16.19
C GLU A 208 20.55 -12.05 -16.34
N LEU A 209 19.45 -12.03 -17.11
CA LEU A 209 18.77 -13.27 -17.48
C LEU A 209 19.69 -14.16 -18.31
N THR A 210 19.65 -15.47 -18.05
CA THR A 210 20.32 -16.43 -18.92
C THR A 210 19.65 -16.48 -20.30
N PRO A 211 20.33 -16.96 -21.36
CA PRO A 211 19.71 -17.07 -22.69
C PRO A 211 18.42 -17.91 -22.73
N LYS A 212 18.25 -18.85 -21.80
CA LYS A 212 17.01 -19.63 -21.68
C LYS A 212 15.89 -18.84 -21.01
N GLU A 213 16.22 -18.03 -20.02
CA GLU A 213 15.27 -17.14 -19.33
C GLU A 213 14.85 -16.00 -20.26
N GLU A 214 15.76 -15.43 -21.05
CA GLU A 214 15.42 -14.46 -22.10
C GLU A 214 14.43 -15.03 -23.12
N GLN A 215 14.69 -16.24 -23.63
CA GLN A 215 13.73 -16.89 -24.55
C GLN A 215 12.36 -17.10 -23.88
N LYS A 216 12.33 -17.50 -22.60
CA LYS A 216 11.08 -17.66 -21.85
C LYS A 216 10.37 -16.32 -21.66
N PHE A 217 11.12 -15.25 -21.37
CA PHE A 217 10.60 -13.90 -21.22
C PHE A 217 9.89 -13.46 -22.51
N ASP A 218 10.57 -13.60 -23.66
CA ASP A 218 10.02 -13.28 -24.97
C ASP A 218 8.74 -14.06 -25.27
N ASP A 219 8.73 -15.38 -24.98
CA ASP A 219 7.57 -16.24 -25.17
C ASP A 219 6.37 -15.75 -24.33
N VAL A 220 6.62 -15.35 -23.07
CA VAL A 220 5.58 -14.80 -22.17
C VAL A 220 5.06 -13.44 -22.67
N LEU A 221 5.93 -12.56 -23.15
CA LEU A 221 5.49 -11.26 -23.71
C LEU A 221 4.63 -11.45 -24.96
N VAL A 222 4.98 -12.42 -25.82
CA VAL A 222 4.15 -12.78 -26.98
C VAL A 222 2.78 -13.28 -26.52
N GLN A 223 2.72 -14.15 -25.50
CA GLN A 223 1.46 -14.64 -24.95
C GLN A 223 0.60 -13.51 -24.34
N LYS A 224 1.22 -12.59 -23.58
CA LYS A 224 0.58 -11.39 -23.01
C LYS A 224 -0.02 -10.51 -24.11
N GLU A 225 0.71 -10.25 -25.18
CA GLU A 225 0.24 -9.44 -26.31
C GLU A 225 -0.88 -10.14 -27.11
N MET A 226 -0.81 -11.45 -27.31
CA MET A 226 -1.90 -12.22 -27.93
C MET A 226 -3.19 -12.14 -27.11
N LEU A 227 -3.07 -12.22 -25.78
CA LEU A 227 -4.21 -12.10 -24.87
C LEU A 227 -4.82 -10.69 -24.95
N ARG A 228 -4.00 -9.63 -24.90
CA ARG A 228 -4.45 -8.24 -25.04
C ARG A 228 -5.24 -8.02 -26.32
N LYS A 229 -4.70 -8.46 -27.48
CA LYS A 229 -5.39 -8.38 -28.78
C LYS A 229 -6.72 -9.13 -28.79
N ARG A 230 -6.79 -10.30 -28.14
CA ARG A 230 -8.03 -11.08 -28.05
C ARG A 230 -9.10 -10.34 -27.25
N MET A 231 -8.72 -9.70 -26.15
CA MET A 231 -9.65 -8.89 -25.33
C MET A 231 -10.16 -7.67 -26.11
N GLU A 232 -9.27 -6.95 -26.80
CA GLU A 232 -9.61 -5.81 -27.66
C GLU A 232 -10.50 -6.20 -28.85
N GLY A 233 -10.35 -7.42 -29.39
CA GLY A 233 -11.20 -7.93 -30.47
C GLY A 233 -12.61 -8.32 -30.04
N THR A 234 -12.87 -8.47 -28.74
CA THR A 234 -14.20 -8.86 -28.19
C THR A 234 -15.07 -7.69 -27.77
N SER A 235 -14.62 -6.44 -27.96
CA SER A 235 -15.38 -5.22 -27.65
C SER A 235 -16.21 -4.67 -28.83
N SER A 236 -16.28 -5.38 -29.95
CA SER A 236 -17.22 -5.09 -31.04
C SER A 236 -18.29 -6.19 -31.06
N GLU A 237 -19.57 -5.79 -31.06
CA GLU A 237 -20.77 -6.65 -31.00
C GLU A 237 -21.20 -7.12 -29.59
N ARG A 238 -21.70 -6.19 -28.76
CA ARG A 238 -22.86 -6.50 -27.91
C ARG A 238 -24.04 -5.66 -28.36
N THR A 239 -25.01 -6.32 -28.98
CA THR A 239 -26.37 -5.79 -29.16
C THR A 239 -27.02 -5.63 -27.78
N PRO A 240 -27.70 -4.51 -27.49
CA PRO A 240 -28.43 -4.37 -26.24
C PRO A 240 -29.71 -5.20 -26.32
N GLY A 241 -29.79 -6.23 -25.46
CA GLY A 241 -31.05 -6.90 -25.14
C GLY A 241 -31.15 -8.34 -25.62
N GLU A 242 -30.52 -9.25 -24.88
CA GLU A 242 -31.05 -10.59 -24.65
C GLU A 242 -30.56 -11.05 -23.27
N GLY A 243 -31.52 -11.35 -22.39
CA GLY A 243 -31.28 -11.50 -20.95
C GLY A 243 -30.34 -12.64 -20.61
N ILE A 244 -29.30 -12.34 -19.83
CA ILE A 244 -28.42 -13.33 -19.22
C ILE A 244 -29.18 -14.00 -18.06
N PRO A 245 -29.17 -15.35 -17.93
CA PRO A 245 -29.79 -16.02 -16.81
C PRO A 245 -29.07 -15.63 -15.51
N VAL A 246 -29.85 -15.21 -14.52
CA VAL A 246 -29.40 -14.84 -13.17
C VAL A 246 -28.57 -15.98 -12.57
N ARG A 247 -27.23 -15.84 -12.61
CA ARG A 247 -26.34 -16.66 -11.79
C ARG A 247 -26.39 -16.15 -10.35
N ARG A 248 -26.49 -17.09 -9.40
CA ARG A 248 -26.61 -16.85 -7.95
C ARG A 248 -25.68 -15.72 -7.49
N ALA A 249 -26.26 -14.75 -6.79
CA ALA A 249 -25.54 -13.65 -6.17
C ALA A 249 -24.37 -14.17 -5.32
N VAL A 250 -23.16 -13.73 -5.66
CA VAL A 250 -22.01 -13.76 -4.76
C VAL A 250 -22.44 -13.01 -3.50
N LYS A 251 -22.36 -13.65 -2.33
CA LYS A 251 -22.68 -12.99 -1.06
C LYS A 251 -21.71 -11.82 -0.90
N ALA A 252 -22.23 -10.61 -0.79
CA ALA A 252 -21.42 -9.42 -0.54
C ALA A 252 -20.53 -9.63 0.69
N GLY A 253 -19.25 -9.33 0.55
CA GLY A 253 -18.27 -9.33 1.64
C GLY A 253 -18.68 -8.31 2.70
N ARG A 254 -18.30 -8.58 3.96
CA ARG A 254 -18.71 -7.76 5.12
C ARG A 254 -18.35 -6.26 4.95
N ASN A 255 -17.25 -5.94 4.28
CA ASN A 255 -16.78 -4.57 4.06
C ASN A 255 -17.19 -3.96 2.71
N ASP A 256 -17.80 -4.74 1.81
CA ASP A 256 -18.18 -4.27 0.46
C ASP A 256 -19.26 -3.19 0.52
N PRO A 257 -19.38 -2.33 -0.51
CA PRO A 257 -20.51 -1.44 -0.65
C PRO A 257 -21.84 -2.19 -0.54
N CYS A 258 -22.76 -1.68 0.27
CA CYS A 258 -24.03 -2.36 0.47
C CYS A 258 -24.84 -2.39 -0.82
N TRP A 259 -25.44 -3.54 -1.12
CA TRP A 259 -26.23 -3.79 -2.33
C TRP A 259 -27.44 -2.84 -2.50
N CYS A 260 -27.86 -2.13 -1.44
CA CYS A 260 -28.96 -1.18 -1.50
C CYS A 260 -28.58 0.18 -2.14
N GLY A 261 -27.30 0.38 -2.50
CA GLY A 261 -26.83 1.61 -3.12
C GLY A 261 -26.73 2.81 -2.16
N SER A 262 -26.72 2.57 -0.85
CA SER A 262 -26.65 3.64 0.17
C SER A 262 -25.26 4.28 0.34
N GLY A 263 -24.23 3.74 -0.33
CA GLY A 263 -22.82 4.12 -0.12
C GLY A 263 -22.21 3.60 1.19
N LYS A 264 -22.99 2.98 2.08
CA LYS A 264 -22.48 2.41 3.35
C LYS A 264 -21.90 1.01 3.14
N LYS A 265 -20.88 0.63 3.93
CA LYS A 265 -20.35 -0.75 3.97
C LYS A 265 -21.45 -1.74 4.39
N TYR A 266 -21.48 -2.94 3.81
CA TYR A 266 -22.52 -3.96 4.02
C TYR A 266 -22.75 -4.27 5.51
N LYS A 267 -21.66 -4.38 6.29
CA LYS A 267 -21.72 -4.56 7.76
C LYS A 267 -22.47 -3.49 8.53
N LYS A 268 -22.43 -2.24 8.05
CA LYS A 268 -23.07 -1.08 8.69
C LYS A 268 -24.46 -0.80 8.09
N CYS A 269 -24.95 -1.65 7.19
CA CYS A 269 -26.19 -1.41 6.46
C CYS A 269 -27.14 -2.62 6.53
N HIS A 270 -26.97 -3.63 5.67
CA HIS A 270 -27.93 -4.74 5.56
C HIS A 270 -27.42 -6.08 6.09
N LEU A 271 -26.18 -6.16 6.61
CA LEU A 271 -25.62 -7.43 7.11
C LEU A 271 -26.47 -8.06 8.22
N GLU A 272 -26.95 -7.29 9.19
CA GLU A 272 -27.77 -7.82 10.29
C GLU A 272 -29.16 -8.27 9.82
N ALA A 273 -29.78 -7.51 8.92
CA ALA A 273 -31.06 -7.85 8.32
C ALA A 273 -30.99 -9.13 7.47
N ASP A 274 -29.95 -9.27 6.65
CA ASP A 274 -29.74 -10.46 5.82
C ASP A 274 -29.35 -11.70 6.65
N ARG A 275 -28.62 -11.51 7.76
CA ARG A 275 -28.34 -12.59 8.74
C ARG A 275 -29.61 -13.06 9.44
N ALA A 276 -30.50 -12.14 9.82
CA ALA A 276 -31.78 -12.47 10.44
C ALA A 276 -32.74 -13.18 9.49
N ALA A 277 -32.69 -12.89 8.19
CA ALA A 277 -33.49 -13.55 7.16
C ALA A 277 -32.94 -14.93 6.71
N SER A 278 -31.73 -15.29 7.15
CA SER A 278 -31.05 -16.55 6.82
C SER A 278 -31.13 -17.62 7.92
N ASN A 279 -31.85 -17.34 9.02
CA ASN A 279 -32.23 -18.28 10.09
C ASN A 279 -33.72 -18.60 10.00
#